data_AF-A0A9E6JEB4-F1
#
_entry.id   AF-A0A9E6JEB4-F1
#
_cell.length_a   1.000
_cell.length_b   1.000
_cell.length_c   1.000
_cell.angle_alpha   90.00
_cell.angle_beta   90.00
_cell.angle_gamma   90.00
#
_symmetry.space_group_name_H-M   'P 1'
#
loop_
_entity.id
_entity.type
_entity.pdbx_description
1 polymer ?
#
loop_
_entity_poly.entity_id
_entity_poly.type
_entity_poly.pdbx_seq_one_letter_code
_entity_poly.pdbx_strand_id
1 'polypeptide(L)'
;MLKDALGAYRGSEREVSRLIDSDPDNADAWCSRAGIRSAEGDLDGALRDFSMALKLGLRYRESIVAHGNRGMIRFETADYEGAIEDFSEVVNRHPRQKGLMKAALLQRALAKEKIGDGNGASADRRLAMLLSSDREQKTNKGESIV
;
A
#
# COMPACT_ATOMS: atom_id res chain seq x y z
N MET A 1 24.89 -8.04 3.39
CA MET A 1 24.06 -6.95 2.81
C MET A 1 22.71 -6.98 3.51
N LEU A 2 22.29 -5.92 4.18
CA LEU A 2 21.06 -5.91 4.98
C LEU A 2 19.86 -5.25 4.27
N LYS A 3 20.07 -4.33 3.32
CA LYS A 3 19.03 -3.69 2.51
C LYS A 3 19.04 -4.20 1.08
N ASP A 4 17.89 -4.31 0.44
CA ASP A 4 17.80 -4.57 -1.00
C ASP A 4 17.79 -3.30 -1.85
N ALA A 5 17.67 -3.44 -3.17
CA ALA A 5 17.67 -2.34 -4.12
C ALA A 5 16.54 -1.32 -3.89
N LEU A 6 15.54 -1.65 -3.06
CA LEU A 6 14.42 -0.79 -2.69
C LEU A 6 14.58 -0.22 -1.26
N GLY A 7 15.71 -0.49 -0.58
CA GLY A 7 15.98 0.02 0.77
C GLY A 7 15.34 -0.79 1.90
N ALA A 8 14.57 -1.83 1.58
CA ALA A 8 13.93 -2.71 2.54
C ALA A 8 14.95 -3.66 3.16
N TYR A 9 14.89 -3.85 4.48
CA TYR A 9 15.75 -4.81 5.14
C TYR A 9 15.34 -6.24 4.76
N ARG A 10 16.28 -7.05 4.26
CA ARG A 10 16.08 -8.50 3.96
C ARG A 10 16.55 -9.40 5.11
N GLY A 11 16.44 -8.90 6.34
CA GLY A 11 16.82 -9.64 7.54
C GLY A 11 15.64 -10.40 8.14
N SER A 12 15.93 -11.31 9.07
CA SER A 12 14.90 -11.88 9.95
C SER A 12 14.28 -10.81 10.86
N GLU A 13 13.08 -11.05 11.40
CA GLU A 13 12.44 -10.14 12.37
C GLU A 13 13.41 -9.76 13.52
N ARG A 14 14.22 -10.73 13.97
CA ARG A 14 15.22 -10.54 15.02
C ARG A 14 16.33 -9.56 14.62
N GLU A 15 16.79 -9.61 13.38
CA GLU A 15 17.83 -8.69 12.88
C GLU A 15 17.28 -7.28 12.71
N VAL A 16 16.07 -7.16 12.16
CA VAL A 16 15.40 -5.87 12.01
C VAL A 16 15.07 -5.26 13.38
N SER A 17 14.70 -6.07 14.37
CA SER A 17 14.46 -5.59 15.73
C SER A 17 15.70 -5.01 16.37
N ARG A 18 16.89 -5.62 16.21
CA ARG A 18 18.14 -5.02 16.71
C ARG A 18 18.46 -3.67 16.05
N LEU A 19 18.09 -3.49 14.78
CA LEU A 19 18.26 -2.21 14.10
C LEU A 19 17.35 -1.14 14.71
N ILE A 20 16.10 -1.48 14.98
CA ILE A 20 15.15 -0.61 15.69
C ILE A 20 15.67 -0.27 17.09
N ASP A 21 16.19 -1.25 17.83
CA ASP A 21 16.75 -1.01 19.17
C ASP A 21 17.95 -0.05 19.14
N SER A 22 18.77 -0.11 18.09
CA SER A 22 19.94 0.78 17.91
C SER A 22 19.59 2.16 17.33
N ASP A 23 18.52 2.23 16.53
CA ASP A 23 18.07 3.42 15.82
C ASP A 23 16.52 3.43 15.75
N PRO A 24 15.84 3.87 16.83
CA PRO A 24 14.39 3.82 16.91
C PRO A 24 13.67 4.75 15.92
N ASP A 25 14.37 5.72 15.34
CA ASP A 25 13.81 6.67 14.37
C ASP A 25 13.95 6.18 12.92
N ASN A 26 14.50 4.99 12.71
CA ASN A 26 14.65 4.38 11.39
C ASN A 26 13.33 3.87 10.83
N ALA A 27 12.60 4.75 10.14
CA ALA A 27 11.30 4.43 9.54
C ALA A 27 11.34 3.20 8.61
N ASP A 28 12.42 2.99 7.85
CA ASP A 28 12.58 1.85 6.95
C ASP A 28 12.64 0.52 7.74
N ALA A 29 13.29 0.50 8.90
CA ALA A 29 13.40 -0.69 9.74
C ALA A 29 12.02 -1.08 10.31
N TRP A 30 11.25 -0.10 10.80
CA TRP A 30 9.86 -0.33 11.22
C TRP A 30 9.01 -0.87 10.07
N CYS A 31 9.08 -0.27 8.89
CA CYS A 31 8.34 -0.73 7.71
C CYS A 31 8.75 -2.16 7.29
N SER A 32 10.03 -2.48 7.39
CA SER A 32 10.55 -3.81 7.06
C SER A 32 10.04 -4.87 8.04
N ARG A 33 10.08 -4.58 9.35
CA ARG A 33 9.55 -5.51 10.37
C ARG A 33 8.04 -5.71 10.22
N ALA A 34 7.31 -4.64 9.89
CA ALA A 34 5.89 -4.72 9.61
C ALA A 34 5.57 -5.70 8.47
N GLY A 35 6.35 -5.65 7.38
CA GLY A 35 6.19 -6.58 6.26
C GLY A 35 6.49 -8.04 6.65
N ILE A 36 7.52 -8.27 7.47
CA ILE A 36 7.86 -9.61 7.98
C ILE A 36 6.72 -10.15 8.85
N ARG A 37 6.27 -9.39 9.85
CA ARG A 37 5.18 -9.78 10.76
C ARG A 37 3.87 -10.03 10.02
N SER A 38 3.57 -9.21 9.01
CA SER A 38 2.41 -9.42 8.15
C SER A 38 2.48 -10.75 7.39
N ALA A 39 3.66 -11.12 6.87
CA ALA A 39 3.85 -12.40 6.20
C ALA A 39 3.79 -13.61 7.15
N GLU A 40 4.13 -13.41 8.42
CA GLU A 40 4.05 -14.41 9.49
C GLU A 40 2.67 -14.50 10.15
N GLY A 41 1.74 -13.58 9.81
CA GLY A 41 0.38 -13.54 10.34
C GLY A 41 0.22 -12.75 11.65
N ASP A 42 1.28 -12.12 12.18
CA ASP A 42 1.18 -11.15 13.27
C ASP A 42 0.67 -9.80 12.75
N LEU A 43 -0.63 -9.78 12.43
CA LEU A 43 -1.30 -8.61 11.86
C LEU A 43 -1.29 -7.42 12.82
N ASP A 44 -1.48 -7.64 14.12
CA ASP A 44 -1.46 -6.59 15.14
C ASP A 44 -0.07 -5.95 15.28
N GLY A 45 0.98 -6.77 15.29
CA GLY A 45 2.37 -6.30 15.28
C GLY A 45 2.70 -5.53 14.01
N ALA A 46 2.25 -6.02 12.85
CA ALA A 46 2.42 -5.33 11.57
C ALA A 46 1.70 -3.96 11.54
N LEU A 47 0.47 -3.86 12.03
CA LEU A 47 -0.27 -2.60 12.11
C LEU A 47 0.45 -1.56 12.96
N ARG A 48 0.98 -1.97 14.13
CA ARG A 48 1.76 -1.08 15.00
C ARG A 48 3.03 -0.59 14.31
N ASP A 49 3.77 -1.50 13.67
CA ASP A 49 5.04 -1.17 13.03
C ASP A 49 4.85 -0.30 11.77
N PHE A 50 3.86 -0.58 10.91
CA PHE A 50 3.52 0.29 9.78
C PHE A 50 3.13 1.69 10.24
N SER A 51 2.34 1.78 11.32
CA SER A 51 1.92 3.07 11.87
C SER A 51 3.09 3.88 12.41
N MET A 52 4.05 3.23 13.06
CA MET A 52 5.28 3.88 13.52
C MET A 52 6.15 4.35 12.35
N ALA A 53 6.33 3.50 11.33
CA ALA A 53 7.09 3.86 10.14
C ALA A 53 6.51 5.10 9.42
N LEU A 54 5.19 5.12 9.23
CA LEU A 54 4.49 6.26 8.63
C LEU A 54 4.61 7.53 9.47
N LYS A 55 4.54 7.40 10.81
CA LYS A 55 4.72 8.53 11.75
C LYS A 55 6.13 9.12 11.69
N LEU A 56 7.15 8.27 11.61
CA LEU A 56 8.56 8.68 11.52
C LEU A 56 8.91 9.33 10.17
N GLY A 57 8.10 9.09 9.14
CA GLY A 57 8.28 9.65 7.82
C GLY A 57 9.03 8.69 6.89
N LEU A 58 8.27 8.04 6.01
CA LEU A 58 8.82 7.23 4.93
C LEU A 58 9.05 8.07 3.68
N ARG A 59 10.06 7.66 2.91
CA ARG A 59 10.25 8.14 1.53
C ARG A 59 9.00 7.86 0.70
N TYR A 60 8.81 8.65 -0.36
CA TYR A 60 7.55 8.69 -1.12
C TYR A 60 7.06 7.30 -1.57
N ARG A 61 7.93 6.43 -2.07
CA ARG A 61 7.52 5.11 -2.59
C ARG A 61 7.17 4.16 -1.45
N GLU A 62 8.00 4.14 -0.43
CA GLU A 62 7.91 3.31 0.76
C GLU A 62 6.65 3.66 1.56
N SER A 63 6.32 4.95 1.67
CA SER A 63 5.08 5.43 2.28
C SER A 63 3.83 4.92 1.54
N ILE A 64 3.84 4.90 0.20
CA ILE A 64 2.70 4.36 -0.57
C ILE A 64 2.54 2.86 -0.32
N VAL A 65 3.65 2.11 -0.27
CA VAL A 65 3.63 0.67 0.02
C VAL A 65 3.12 0.42 1.45
N ALA A 66 3.59 1.19 2.43
CA ALA A 66 3.16 1.07 3.82
C ALA A 66 1.65 1.34 3.98
N HIS A 67 1.11 2.39 3.36
CA HIS A 67 -0.34 2.64 3.35
C HIS A 67 -1.11 1.50 2.67
N GLY A 68 -0.65 1.02 1.51
CA GLY A 68 -1.32 -0.09 0.83
C GLY A 68 -1.38 -1.37 1.67
N ASN A 69 -0.27 -1.74 2.31
CA ASN A 69 -0.20 -2.92 3.16
C ASN A 69 -1.01 -2.76 4.45
N ARG A 70 -0.89 -1.61 5.13
CA ARG A 70 -1.67 -1.34 6.35
C ARG A 70 -3.17 -1.32 6.06
N GLY A 71 -3.58 -0.74 4.92
CA GLY A 71 -4.97 -0.76 4.46
C GLY A 71 -5.50 -2.17 4.19
N MET A 72 -4.68 -3.06 3.63
CA MET A 72 -5.06 -4.47 3.45
C MET A 72 -5.29 -5.17 4.80
N ILE A 73 -4.35 -5.02 5.73
CA ILE A 73 -4.46 -5.63 7.05
C ILE A 73 -5.70 -5.12 7.80
N ARG A 74 -5.96 -3.81 7.73
CA ARG A 74 -7.18 -3.19 8.29
C ARG A 74 -8.45 -3.76 7.68
N PHE A 75 -8.47 -3.96 6.36
CA PHE A 75 -9.60 -4.60 5.69
C PHE A 75 -9.82 -6.05 6.15
N GLU A 76 -8.75 -6.85 6.25
CA GLU A 76 -8.80 -8.24 6.72
C GLU A 76 -9.27 -8.34 8.18
N THR A 77 -8.93 -7.35 9.00
CA THR A 77 -9.33 -7.25 10.42
C THR A 77 -10.64 -6.48 10.63
N ALA A 78 -11.37 -6.19 9.54
CA ALA A 78 -12.66 -5.50 9.53
C ALA A 78 -12.66 -4.02 10.02
N ASP A 79 -11.49 -3.39 10.11
CA ASP A 79 -11.35 -1.94 10.23
C ASP A 79 -11.51 -1.30 8.83
N TYR A 80 -12.75 -1.29 8.33
CA TYR A 80 -13.04 -0.85 6.97
C TYR A 80 -12.84 0.65 6.79
N GLU A 81 -13.20 1.46 7.77
CA GLU A 81 -12.95 2.90 7.78
C GLU A 81 -11.45 3.19 7.71
N GLY A 82 -10.63 2.56 8.56
CA GLY A 82 -9.18 2.74 8.53
C GLY A 82 -8.55 2.22 7.22
N ALA A 83 -9.10 1.16 6.62
CA ALA A 83 -8.69 0.70 5.30
C ALA A 83 -8.98 1.74 4.21
N ILE A 84 -10.15 2.39 4.26
CA ILE A 84 -10.53 3.45 3.31
C ILE A 84 -9.56 4.64 3.42
N GLU A 85 -9.20 5.05 4.63
CA GLU A 85 -8.22 6.10 4.87
C GLU A 85 -6.87 5.77 4.21
N ASP A 86 -6.33 4.58 4.49
CA ASP A 86 -5.04 4.15 3.96
C ASP A 86 -5.04 4.02 2.43
N PHE A 87 -6.08 3.44 1.83
CA PHE A 87 -6.16 3.40 0.36
C PHE A 87 -6.36 4.80 -0.24
N SER A 88 -7.00 5.72 0.48
CA SER A 88 -7.14 7.11 0.03
C SER A 88 -5.78 7.81 -0.02
N GLU A 89 -4.90 7.58 0.96
CA GLU A 89 -3.53 8.07 0.93
C GLU A 89 -2.76 7.58 -0.31
N VAL A 90 -2.94 6.32 -0.70
CA VAL A 90 -2.34 5.79 -1.94
C VAL A 90 -2.87 6.52 -3.18
N VAL A 91 -4.19 6.71 -3.27
CA VAL A 91 -4.84 7.38 -4.42
C VAL A 91 -4.43 8.85 -4.52
N ASN A 92 -4.43 9.57 -3.40
CA ASN A 92 -4.12 11.01 -3.34
C ASN A 92 -2.67 11.32 -3.72
N ARG A 93 -1.75 10.36 -3.52
CA ARG A 93 -0.34 10.51 -3.90
C ARG A 93 -0.09 10.39 -5.40
N HIS A 94 -1.09 10.02 -6.21
CA HIS A 94 -1.00 9.88 -7.66
C HIS A 94 0.23 9.07 -8.11
N PRO A 95 0.35 7.78 -7.72
CA PRO A 95 1.52 7.00 -8.04
C PRO A 95 1.70 6.89 -9.55
N ARG A 96 2.94 7.07 -10.02
CA ARG A 96 3.30 6.92 -11.44
C ARG A 96 2.86 5.57 -12.02
N GLN A 97 2.86 4.54 -11.17
CA GLN A 97 2.40 3.20 -11.53
C GLN A 97 0.87 3.14 -11.46
N LYS A 98 0.20 3.25 -12.61
CA LYS A 98 -1.27 3.18 -12.70
C LYS A 98 -1.85 1.88 -12.12
N GLY A 99 -1.10 0.78 -12.17
CA GLY A 99 -1.51 -0.50 -11.56
C GLY A 99 -1.68 -0.41 -10.04
N LEU A 100 -0.81 0.34 -9.36
CA LEU A 100 -0.88 0.57 -7.92
C LEU A 100 -2.10 1.43 -7.56
N MET A 101 -2.34 2.51 -8.33
CA MET A 101 -3.53 3.34 -8.17
C MET A 101 -4.81 2.54 -8.40
N LYS A 102 -4.83 1.70 -9.44
CA LYS A 102 -5.96 0.81 -9.74
C LYS A 102 -6.22 -0.17 -8.59
N ALA A 103 -5.19 -0.82 -8.07
CA ALA A 103 -5.32 -1.74 -6.94
C ALA A 103 -5.90 -1.05 -5.70
N ALA A 104 -5.37 0.13 -5.34
CA ALA A 104 -5.88 0.91 -4.21
C ALA A 104 -7.35 1.34 -4.40
N LEU A 105 -7.74 1.79 -5.60
CA LEU A 105 -9.13 2.13 -5.91
C LEU A 105 -10.06 0.91 -5.74
N LEU A 106 -9.65 -0.26 -6.23
CA LEU A 106 -10.47 -1.47 -6.10
C LEU A 106 -10.61 -1.90 -4.65
N GLN A 107 -9.53 -1.87 -3.87
CA GLN A 107 -9.59 -2.22 -2.45
C GLN A 107 -10.40 -1.20 -1.63
N ARG A 108 -10.26 0.09 -1.93
CA ARG A 108 -11.11 1.14 -1.32
C ARG A 108 -12.58 0.96 -1.67
N ALA A 109 -12.89 0.54 -2.90
CA ALA A 109 -14.26 0.24 -3.30
C ALA A 109 -14.85 -0.93 -2.48
N LEU A 110 -14.07 -1.99 -2.27
CA LEU A 110 -14.49 -3.13 -1.45
C LEU A 110 -14.73 -2.70 0.01
N ALA A 111 -13.83 -1.90 0.59
CA ALA A 111 -13.99 -1.39 1.94
C ALA A 111 -15.22 -0.48 2.08
N LYS A 112 -15.46 0.41 1.11
CA LYS A 112 -16.67 1.25 1.05
C LYS A 112 -17.95 0.44 0.98
N GLU A 113 -17.95 -0.65 0.21
CA GLU A 113 -19.10 -1.55 0.12
C GLU A 113 -19.40 -2.22 1.46
N LYS A 114 -18.38 -2.57 2.24
CA LYS A 114 -18.54 -3.15 3.59
C LYS A 114 -19.21 -2.21 4.58
N ILE A 115 -19.03 -0.89 4.43
CA ILE A 115 -19.69 0.12 5.26
C ILE A 115 -20.98 0.68 4.63
N GLY A 116 -21.44 0.12 3.50
CA GLY A 116 -22.67 0.54 2.82
C GLY A 116 -22.54 1.77 1.90
N ASP A 117 -21.32 2.29 1.67
CA ASP A 117 -21.07 3.37 0.70
C ASP A 117 -21.01 2.83 -0.75
N GLY A 118 -22.16 2.40 -1.26
CA GLY A 118 -22.28 1.87 -2.62
C GLY A 118 -21.98 2.91 -3.70
N ASN A 119 -22.24 4.20 -3.44
CA ASN A 119 -21.97 5.30 -4.36
C ASN A 119 -20.46 5.52 -4.51
N GLY A 120 -19.73 5.62 -3.39
CA GLY A 120 -18.29 5.76 -3.38
C GLY A 120 -17.58 4.53 -3.95
N ALA A 121 -18.07 3.32 -3.64
CA ALA A 121 -17.53 2.09 -4.23
C ALA A 121 -17.68 2.07 -5.75
N SER A 122 -18.84 2.48 -6.26
CA SER A 122 -19.09 2.56 -7.71
C SER A 122 -18.25 3.64 -8.39
N ALA A 123 -18.01 4.77 -7.72
CA ALA A 123 -17.11 5.81 -8.22
C ALA A 123 -15.66 5.30 -8.35
N ASP A 124 -15.15 4.62 -7.33
CA ASP A 124 -13.78 4.06 -7.34
C ASP A 124 -13.61 3.00 -8.44
N ARG A 125 -14.60 2.12 -8.63
CA ARG A 125 -14.60 1.13 -9.73
C ARG A 125 -14.57 1.78 -11.11
N ARG A 126 -15.32 2.85 -11.34
CA ARG A 126 -15.30 3.60 -12.61
C ARG A 126 -13.91 4.21 -12.87
N LEU A 127 -13.30 4.83 -11.87
CA LEU A 127 -11.95 5.37 -11.98
C LEU A 127 -10.92 4.27 -12.30
N ALA A 128 -11.02 3.11 -11.63
CA ALA A 128 -10.16 1.97 -11.88
C ALA A 128 -10.27 1.41 -13.32
N MET A 129 -11.47 1.44 -13.92
CA MET A 129 -11.69 1.05 -15.32
C MET A 129 -11.04 2.02 -16.29
N LEU A 130 -11.18 3.34 -16.06
CA LEU A 130 -10.57 4.36 -16.93
C LEU A 130 -9.05 4.22 -17.00
N LEU A 131 -8.40 3.88 -15.88
CA LEU A 131 -6.95 3.60 -15.85
C LEU A 131 -6.52 2.41 -16.71
N SER A 132 -7.45 1.49 -17.01
CA SER A 132 -7.19 0.32 -17.85
C SER A 132 -7.36 0.65 -19.34
N SER A 133 -8.33 1.50 -19.68
CA SER A 133 -8.64 1.90 -21.06
C SER A 133 -7.53 2.71 -21.75
N ASP A 134 -6.65 3.38 -20.98
CA ASP A 134 -5.45 4.03 -21.50
C ASP A 134 -4.45 3.04 -22.14
N ARG A 135 -4.50 1.76 -21.76
CA ARG A 135 -3.63 0.71 -22.30
C ARG A 135 -4.09 0.29 -23.70
N GLU A 136 -5.41 0.15 -23.90
CA GLU A 136 -6.03 -0.29 -25.16
C GLU A 136 -5.99 0.82 -26.23
N GLN A 137 -6.12 2.09 -25.85
CA GLN A 137 -6.04 3.19 -26.81
C GLN A 137 -4.62 3.43 -27.34
N LYS A 138 -3.58 3.07 -26.58
CA LYS A 138 -2.18 3.19 -27.03
C LYS A 138 -1.74 2.01 -27.90
N THR A 139 -2.28 0.81 -27.68
CA THR A 139 -2.01 -0.35 -28.55
C THR A 139 -2.74 -0.21 -29.89
N ASN A 140 -3.97 0.29 -29.93
CA ASN A 140 -4.72 0.47 -31.18
C ASN A 140 -4.28 1.66 -32.06
N LYS A 141 -3.45 2.58 -31.55
CA LYS A 141 -2.88 3.69 -32.33
C LYS A 141 -1.49 3.41 -32.91
N GLY A 142 -0.91 2.22 -32.64
CA GLY A 142 0.40 1.80 -33.16
C GLY A 142 0.36 0.92 -34.41
N GLU A 143 -0.81 0.40 -34.80
CA GLU A 143 -0.96 -0.56 -35.91
C GLU A 143 -1.78 0.00 -37.09
N SER A 144 -1.73 1.31 -37.33
CA SER A 144 -2.43 1.89 -38.48
C SER A 144 -1.65 3.02 -39.13
N ILE A 145 -0.44 2.73 -39.63
CA ILE A 145 0.17 3.45 -40.76
C ILE A 145 1.07 2.46 -41.53
N VAL A 146 0.56 2.02 -42.69
CA VAL A 146 1.21 1.60 -43.96
C VAL A 146 2.40 0.64 -43.91
#